data_AF-A0A351TYD1-F1
#
_entry.id   AF-A0A351TYD1-F1
#
_cell.length_a   1.000
_cell.length_b   1.000
_cell.length_c   1.000
_cell.angle_alpha   90.00
_cell.angle_beta   90.00
_cell.angle_gamma   90.00
#
_symmetry.space_group_name_H-M   'P 1'
#
loop_
_entity.id
_entity.type
_entity.pdbx_description
1 polymer ?
#
loop_
_entity_poly.entity_id
_entity_poly.type
_entity_poly.pdbx_seq_one_letter_code
_entity_poly.pdbx_strand_id
1 'polypeptide(L)'
;MSWLVFATFAYFLASLVLVLDKIILAKPIPKPSLYASYVGLVGIYALALMPFGFSFSMPLWAASLSVASGFIFILSLIFYYKAAQLDEIGRVGPLSGTLTAVFTLLLSSLFLIETLNALSVLAFLFLVAGGWLIAFRKSDAKFSFRILLLSSAGSFLLAVSWVLIKTAYSGAGFLNAYILGRLGEFAAGLFLFALPNVRRDIYEHLNGIEIKTIGLFAGNKIVAAAYFILLNYAVFLGSVSLVQGAQGLQYVFLLFLTVLLTLKRPDILKEELTKRIIFRKTFAIILIVAGLFILALIQKPADLAPGARSWGVSFSKPFAEKMVADWRAAYLAILDDLKVRRLRLIAYWPEIEKSEGVFSFEDLDWQIEEAEKRGAKVILAVGQKLPRWPECHIPQWVREFPISNSQFLNKDFENALLNYIKNVILRYKDNPAIWAWQVENEPFLPFGECPPMDVDLLDKEITLVKSLDNRPIIVSDSGELSAWVSAARRADIFGTTMYRVVWHKNMPFGGYLKYPLPPEFFHLKANFAGYFADIKRIIVVELQAEPWGPKLLYESSLEEQMKSMNFEQFKENIAYAKTAGFSENYFWGAEWWYWMKEKQNHPEFWNYAKELFIENLR
;
A
#
# COMPACT_ATOMS: atom_id res chain seq x y z
N MET A 1 6.89 -4.67 6.22
CA MET A 1 6.35 -3.33 6.56
C MET A 1 7.12 -2.26 5.80
N SER A 2 6.44 -1.22 5.29
CA SER A 2 7.08 -0.18 4.49
C SER A 2 7.99 0.74 5.31
N TRP A 3 9.19 1.03 4.79
CA TRP A 3 10.08 2.07 5.32
C TRP A 3 9.38 3.45 5.43
N LEU A 4 8.37 3.70 4.59
CA LEU A 4 7.61 4.94 4.54
C LEU A 4 6.83 5.20 5.84
N VAL A 5 6.32 4.15 6.48
CA VAL A 5 5.61 4.25 7.77
C VAL A 5 6.55 4.69 8.87
N PHE A 6 7.72 4.05 8.97
CA PHE A 6 8.76 4.41 9.95
C PHE A 6 9.27 5.83 9.72
N ALA A 7 9.53 6.23 8.47
CA ALA A 7 9.95 7.58 8.13
C ALA A 7 8.88 8.62 8.51
N THR A 8 7.62 8.38 8.17
CA THR A 8 6.50 9.30 8.48
C THR A 8 6.35 9.49 9.98
N PHE A 9 6.35 8.40 10.75
CA PHE A 9 6.23 8.48 12.21
C PHE A 9 7.48 9.11 12.85
N ALA A 10 8.68 8.83 12.33
CA ALA A 10 9.90 9.49 12.77
C ALA A 10 9.83 11.01 12.56
N TYR A 11 9.37 11.47 11.40
CA TYR A 11 9.22 12.91 11.15
C TYR A 11 8.11 13.56 11.99
N PHE A 12 7.07 12.83 12.36
CA PHE A 12 6.10 13.29 13.36
C PHE A 12 6.78 13.50 14.73
N LEU A 13 7.55 12.51 15.23
CA LEU A 13 8.30 12.66 16.48
C LEU A 13 9.32 13.80 16.41
N ALA A 14 10.01 13.96 15.27
CA ALA A 14 10.93 15.07 15.04
C ALA A 14 10.23 16.43 15.18
N SER A 15 8.98 16.54 14.70
CA SER A 15 8.20 17.76 14.86
C SER A 15 7.80 18.03 16.31
N LEU A 16 7.48 16.98 17.08
CA LEU A 16 7.20 17.09 18.51
C LEU A 16 8.44 17.58 19.27
N VAL A 17 9.63 17.05 18.93
CA VAL A 17 10.91 17.50 19.52
C VAL A 17 11.13 18.98 19.26
N LEU A 18 10.89 19.46 18.03
CA LEU A 18 11.02 20.88 17.69
C LEU A 18 10.04 21.77 18.48
N VAL A 19 8.80 21.34 18.65
CA VAL A 19 7.80 22.07 19.46
C VAL A 19 8.24 22.16 20.91
N LEU A 20 8.68 21.04 21.50
CA LEU A 20 9.14 20.98 22.87
C LEU A 20 10.40 21.83 23.07
N ASP A 21 11.38 21.75 22.16
CA ASP A 21 12.58 22.59 22.21
C ASP A 21 12.22 24.08 22.18
N LYS A 22 11.22 24.48 21.37
CA LYS A 22 10.75 25.88 21.32
C LYS A 22 10.06 26.33 22.62
N ILE A 23 9.42 25.43 23.35
CA ILE A 23 8.80 25.72 24.65
C ILE A 23 9.85 25.76 25.77
N ILE A 24 10.84 24.87 25.72
CA ILE A 24 11.92 24.75 26.73
C ILE A 24 12.93 25.90 26.60
N LEU A 25 13.29 26.28 25.37
CA LEU A 25 14.36 27.24 25.09
C LEU A 25 13.79 28.65 24.95
N ALA A 26 13.87 29.44 26.03
CA ALA A 26 13.46 30.85 26.05
C ALA A 26 14.55 31.84 25.58
N LYS A 27 15.81 31.39 25.41
CA LYS A 27 16.96 32.24 25.04
C LYS A 27 17.68 31.71 23.79
N PRO A 28 18.27 32.58 22.95
CA PRO A 28 19.03 32.17 21.77
C PRO A 28 20.21 31.27 22.14
N ILE A 29 20.55 30.32 21.26
CA ILE A 29 21.71 29.43 21.38
C ILE A 29 22.99 30.28 21.41
N PRO A 30 23.70 30.38 22.55
CA PRO A 30 24.84 31.28 22.65
C PRO A 30 26.08 30.75 21.93
N LYS A 31 26.30 29.42 21.91
CA LYS A 31 27.51 28.81 21.34
C LYS A 31 27.25 27.50 20.57
N PRO A 32 27.54 27.42 19.25
CA PRO A 32 27.29 26.23 18.41
C PRO A 32 28.02 24.95 18.84
N SER A 33 29.29 25.07 19.21
CA SER A 33 30.14 23.95 19.61
C SER A 33 29.69 23.32 20.94
N LEU A 34 29.17 24.14 21.84
CA LEU A 34 28.59 23.72 23.11
C LEU A 34 27.38 22.80 22.90
N TYR A 35 26.46 23.21 22.03
CA TYR A 35 25.26 22.43 21.72
C TYR A 35 25.60 21.15 20.95
N ALA A 36 26.50 21.22 19.97
CA ALA A 36 26.97 20.03 19.27
C ALA A 36 27.64 19.02 20.22
N SER A 37 28.44 19.49 21.18
CA SER A 37 29.03 18.65 22.22
C SER A 37 27.97 17.97 23.08
N TYR A 38 26.97 18.72 23.56
CA TYR A 38 25.88 18.17 24.35
C TYR A 38 25.12 17.07 23.58
N VAL A 39 24.77 17.32 22.31
CA VAL A 39 24.09 16.32 21.46
C VAL A 39 24.95 15.07 21.29
N GLY A 40 26.26 15.23 21.06
CA GLY A 40 27.19 14.10 20.96
C GLY A 40 27.23 13.27 22.23
N LEU A 41 27.36 13.91 23.41
CA LEU A 41 27.43 13.22 24.70
C LEU A 41 26.20 12.36 25.01
N VAL A 42 25.02 12.75 24.53
CA VAL A 42 23.79 11.94 24.69
C VAL A 42 23.91 10.59 23.99
N GLY A 43 24.72 10.46 22.92
CA GLY A 43 24.90 9.21 22.16
C GLY A 43 25.29 7.98 22.99
N ILE A 44 25.78 8.16 24.21
CA ILE A 44 26.08 7.07 25.16
C ILE A 44 24.87 6.17 25.48
N TYR A 45 23.63 6.65 25.32
CA TYR A 45 22.44 5.81 25.55
C TYR A 45 22.45 4.55 24.69
N ALA A 46 23.14 4.54 23.55
CA ALA A 46 23.23 3.38 22.67
C ALA A 46 23.86 2.16 23.33
N LEU A 47 24.66 2.33 24.40
CA LEU A 47 25.15 1.21 25.21
C LEU A 47 24.00 0.40 25.81
N ALA A 48 22.88 1.04 26.17
CA ALA A 48 21.70 0.35 26.69
C ALA A 48 21.02 -0.53 25.63
N LEU A 49 21.32 -0.36 24.34
CA LEU A 49 20.78 -1.17 23.26
C LEU A 49 21.63 -2.42 22.97
N MET A 50 22.86 -2.51 23.51
CA MET A 50 23.76 -3.64 23.26
C MET A 50 23.17 -5.02 23.63
N PRO A 51 22.46 -5.18 24.77
CA PRO A 51 21.90 -6.48 25.15
C PRO A 51 20.87 -7.06 24.17
N PHE A 52 20.32 -6.26 23.25
CA PHE A 52 19.26 -6.66 22.32
C PHE A 52 19.77 -7.28 21.02
N GLY A 53 21.02 -7.75 20.99
CA GLY A 53 21.59 -8.48 19.86
C GLY A 53 22.80 -7.82 19.21
N PHE A 54 23.53 -6.95 19.93
CA PHE A 54 24.81 -6.46 19.43
C PHE A 54 25.82 -7.61 19.35
N SER A 55 26.53 -7.71 18.22
CA SER A 55 27.57 -8.72 18.01
C SER A 55 28.84 -8.08 17.48
N PHE A 56 29.99 -8.50 18.00
CA PHE A 56 31.30 -8.09 17.51
C PHE A 56 31.69 -8.75 16.17
N SER A 57 30.89 -9.67 15.65
CA SER A 57 31.17 -10.46 14.44
C SER A 57 30.98 -9.69 13.11
N MET A 58 31.14 -8.37 13.10
CA MET A 58 30.91 -7.52 11.92
C MET A 58 32.23 -7.15 11.20
N PRO A 59 32.20 -6.91 9.88
CA PRO A 59 33.39 -6.47 9.14
C PRO A 59 33.93 -5.13 9.66
N LEU A 60 35.26 -4.99 9.73
CA LEU A 60 35.93 -3.77 10.22
C LEU A 60 35.57 -2.53 9.40
N TRP A 61 35.35 -2.68 8.09
CA TRP A 61 34.93 -1.58 7.23
C TRP A 61 33.56 -1.03 7.69
N ALA A 62 32.60 -1.91 8.01
CA ALA A 62 31.25 -1.51 8.41
C ALA A 62 31.27 -0.84 9.79
N ALA A 63 32.07 -1.38 10.72
CA ALA A 63 32.30 -0.76 12.02
C ALA A 63 32.93 0.63 11.89
N SER A 64 33.97 0.77 11.06
CA SER A 64 34.66 2.04 10.81
C SER A 64 33.74 3.09 10.19
N LEU A 65 32.95 2.72 9.17
CA LEU A 65 31.98 3.62 8.55
C LEU A 65 30.88 4.06 9.53
N SER A 66 30.43 3.17 10.42
CA SER A 66 29.45 3.49 11.45
C SER A 66 29.99 4.54 12.41
N VAL A 67 31.18 4.33 12.98
CA VAL A 67 31.79 5.31 13.90
C VAL A 67 32.05 6.65 13.18
N ALA A 68 32.55 6.59 11.95
CA ALA A 68 32.80 7.79 11.13
C ALA A 68 31.51 8.57 10.84
N SER A 69 30.39 7.90 10.54
CA SER A 69 29.12 8.58 10.27
C SER A 69 28.67 9.38 11.50
N GLY A 70 28.72 8.78 12.69
CA GLY A 70 28.37 9.48 13.93
C GLY A 70 29.28 10.68 14.23
N PHE A 71 30.58 10.52 14.00
CA PHE A 71 31.52 11.62 14.20
C PHE A 71 31.22 12.80 13.25
N ILE A 72 31.03 12.50 11.96
CA ILE A 72 30.72 13.50 10.92
C ILE A 72 29.36 14.16 11.16
N PHE A 73 28.38 13.42 11.68
CA PHE A 73 27.10 13.97 12.09
C PHE A 73 27.29 15.12 13.09
N ILE A 74 28.09 14.93 14.14
CA ILE A 74 28.34 15.99 15.14
C ILE A 74 29.07 17.20 14.52
N LEU A 75 30.02 16.97 13.61
CA LEU A 75 30.67 18.06 12.87
C LEU A 75 29.66 18.86 12.04
N SER A 76 28.71 18.17 11.40
CA SER A 76 27.65 18.81 10.61
C SER A 76 26.80 19.78 11.45
N LEU A 77 26.51 19.41 12.71
CA LEU A 77 25.71 20.22 13.64
C LEU A 77 26.37 21.55 13.99
N ILE A 78 27.71 21.61 14.01
CA ILE A 78 28.44 22.87 14.27
C ILE A 78 28.10 23.91 13.19
N PHE A 79 28.08 23.50 11.92
CA PHE A 79 27.73 24.38 10.80
C PHE A 79 26.25 24.74 10.82
N TYR A 80 25.38 23.78 11.11
CA TYR A 80 23.94 24.01 11.27
C TYR A 80 23.66 25.07 12.35
N TYR A 81 24.22 24.92 13.55
CA TYR A 81 24.01 25.88 14.63
C TYR A 81 24.64 27.25 14.32
N LYS A 82 25.78 27.32 13.62
CA LYS A 82 26.32 28.61 13.13
C LYS A 82 25.38 29.30 12.15
N ALA A 83 24.71 28.55 11.26
CA ALA A 83 23.70 29.12 10.37
C ALA A 83 22.46 29.57 11.15
N ALA A 84 21.99 28.78 12.12
CA ALA A 84 20.85 29.09 12.99
C ALA A 84 21.10 30.24 13.98
N GLN A 85 22.34 30.70 14.13
CA GLN A 85 22.63 31.95 14.86
C GLN A 85 22.47 33.21 13.99
N LEU A 86 22.56 33.05 12.67
CA LEU A 86 22.43 34.16 11.71
C LEU A 86 20.98 34.37 11.25
N ASP A 87 20.10 33.40 11.47
CA ASP A 87 18.70 33.42 11.06
C ASP A 87 17.86 32.45 11.91
N GLU A 88 16.55 32.51 11.80
CA GLU A 88 15.64 31.67 12.58
C GLU A 88 15.77 30.17 12.23
N ILE A 89 15.72 29.30 13.24
CA ILE A 89 15.72 27.83 13.09
C ILE A 89 14.62 27.36 12.12
N GLY A 90 13.46 28.03 12.13
CA GLY A 90 12.33 27.73 11.24
C GLY A 90 12.63 27.94 9.75
N ARG A 91 13.70 28.67 9.40
CA ARG A 91 14.18 28.84 8.02
C ARG A 91 15.39 27.97 7.72
N VAL A 92 16.37 27.96 8.63
CA VAL A 92 17.63 27.19 8.47
C VAL A 92 17.35 25.69 8.47
N GLY A 93 16.44 25.20 9.32
CA GLY A 93 16.03 23.80 9.37
C GLY A 93 15.57 23.24 8.02
N PRO A 94 14.47 23.77 7.43
CA PRO A 94 13.98 23.28 6.15
C PRO A 94 14.99 23.41 5.01
N LEU A 95 15.78 24.50 5.00
CA LEU A 95 16.84 24.72 4.01
C LEU A 95 17.91 23.62 4.11
N SER A 96 18.46 23.41 5.31
CA SER A 96 19.47 22.37 5.55
C SER A 96 18.95 20.98 5.24
N GLY A 97 17.70 20.69 5.61
CA GLY A 97 17.10 19.40 5.31
C GLY A 97 16.97 19.13 3.81
N THR A 98 16.48 20.13 3.07
CA THR A 98 16.32 20.01 1.61
C THR A 98 17.67 19.85 0.91
N LEU A 99 18.68 20.62 1.31
CA LEU A 99 20.05 20.48 0.79
C LEU A 99 20.64 19.11 1.13
N THR A 100 20.39 18.61 2.34
CA THR A 100 20.84 17.28 2.77
C THR A 100 20.24 16.20 1.89
N ALA A 101 18.94 16.26 1.58
CA ALA A 101 18.29 15.32 0.69
C ALA A 101 18.91 15.32 -0.72
N VAL A 102 19.16 16.51 -1.29
CA VAL A 102 19.79 16.64 -2.61
C VAL A 102 21.22 16.08 -2.62
N PHE A 103 22.06 16.44 -1.65
CA PHE A 103 23.41 15.90 -1.55
C PHE A 103 23.41 14.39 -1.29
N THR A 104 22.45 13.88 -0.51
CA THR A 104 22.30 12.44 -0.26
C THR A 104 21.99 11.69 -1.56
N LEU A 105 21.11 12.22 -2.41
CA LEU A 105 20.83 11.64 -3.73
C LEU A 105 22.07 11.64 -4.63
N LEU A 106 22.79 12.76 -4.69
CA LEU A 106 23.99 12.87 -5.52
C LEU A 106 25.09 11.90 -5.06
N LEU A 107 25.37 11.86 -3.75
CA LEU A 107 26.39 10.99 -3.19
C LEU A 107 25.99 9.51 -3.30
N SER A 108 24.75 9.16 -2.98
CA SER A 108 24.29 7.77 -3.07
C SER A 108 24.28 7.24 -4.51
N SER A 109 23.96 8.11 -5.48
CA SER A 109 24.06 7.77 -6.92
C SER A 109 25.52 7.64 -7.37
N LEU A 110 26.40 8.56 -6.93
CA LEU A 110 27.83 8.55 -7.27
C LEU A 110 28.54 7.29 -6.75
N PHE A 111 28.22 6.86 -5.53
CA PHE A 111 28.76 5.65 -4.91
C PHE A 111 27.97 4.37 -5.27
N LEU A 112 27.01 4.45 -6.22
CA LEU A 112 26.18 3.33 -6.68
C LEU A 112 25.50 2.57 -5.52
N ILE A 113 25.14 3.28 -4.46
CA ILE A 113 24.48 2.70 -3.28
C ILE A 113 23.02 2.40 -3.60
N GLU A 114 22.38 3.24 -4.41
CA GLU A 114 21.00 3.05 -4.85
C GLU A 114 20.77 3.64 -6.24
N THR A 115 19.84 3.04 -6.98
CA THR A 115 19.33 3.56 -8.25
C THR A 115 17.83 3.81 -8.12
N LEU A 116 17.40 5.01 -8.51
CA LEU A 116 15.98 5.40 -8.45
C LEU A 116 15.36 5.27 -9.85
N ASN A 117 14.18 4.66 -9.92
CA ASN A 117 13.38 4.67 -11.14
C ASN A 117 12.76 6.06 -11.39
N ALA A 118 12.25 6.30 -12.61
CA ALA A 118 11.71 7.60 -13.00
C ALA A 118 10.60 8.13 -12.07
N LEU A 119 9.72 7.24 -11.58
CA LEU A 119 8.65 7.61 -10.64
C LEU A 119 9.20 7.96 -9.25
N SER A 120 10.23 7.26 -8.79
CA SER A 120 10.92 7.57 -7.52
C SER A 120 11.65 8.91 -7.59
N VAL A 121 12.26 9.22 -8.74
CA VAL A 121 12.86 10.54 -8.98
C VAL A 121 11.78 11.62 -8.99
N LEU A 122 10.66 11.39 -9.69
CA LEU A 122 9.53 12.33 -9.69
C LEU A 122 8.99 12.59 -8.28
N ALA A 123 8.81 11.53 -7.48
CA ALA A 123 8.41 11.64 -6.09
C ALA A 123 9.42 12.44 -5.26
N PHE A 124 10.70 12.15 -5.40
CA PHE A 124 11.77 12.88 -4.73
C PHE A 124 11.73 14.39 -5.06
N LEU A 125 11.54 14.74 -6.34
CA LEU A 125 11.42 16.13 -6.78
C LEU A 125 10.23 16.84 -6.11
N PHE A 126 9.07 16.18 -6.04
CA PHE A 126 7.90 16.70 -5.33
C PHE A 126 8.16 16.95 -3.84
N LEU A 127 8.78 15.98 -3.15
CA LEU A 127 9.12 16.08 -1.73
C LEU A 127 10.11 17.23 -1.46
N VAL A 128 11.19 17.31 -2.24
CA VAL A 128 12.22 18.35 -2.14
C VAL A 128 11.64 19.73 -2.48
N ALA A 129 10.83 19.86 -3.53
CA ALA A 129 10.17 21.11 -3.86
C ALA A 129 9.24 21.61 -2.75
N GLY A 130 8.49 20.69 -2.13
CA GLY A 130 7.67 20.99 -0.96
C GLY A 130 8.49 21.47 0.24
N GLY A 131 9.58 20.78 0.57
CA GLY A 131 10.51 21.19 1.63
C GLY A 131 11.12 22.58 1.38
N TRP A 132 11.52 22.86 0.14
CA TRP A 132 12.08 24.14 -0.28
C TRP A 132 11.08 25.29 -0.17
N LEU A 133 9.82 25.06 -0.54
CA LEU A 133 8.74 26.06 -0.41
C LEU A 133 8.41 26.40 1.04
N ILE A 134 8.59 25.47 1.97
CA ILE A 134 8.47 25.74 3.40
C ILE A 134 9.61 26.66 3.86
N ALA A 135 10.84 26.42 3.38
CA ALA A 135 12.05 27.17 3.75
C ALA A 135 12.00 28.66 3.37
N PHE A 136 11.41 29.02 2.23
CA PHE A 136 11.43 30.40 1.75
C PHE A 136 10.43 31.31 2.46
N ARG A 137 10.88 32.31 3.23
CA ARG A 137 10.06 33.45 3.69
C ARG A 137 10.41 34.69 2.86
N LYS A 138 9.39 35.36 2.29
CA LYS A 138 9.54 36.70 1.71
C LYS A 138 9.22 37.73 2.80
N SER A 139 10.14 37.91 3.75
CA SER A 139 10.24 39.14 4.54
C SER A 139 11.55 39.82 4.16
N ASP A 140 11.62 41.13 4.30
CA ASP A 140 12.58 42.08 3.67
C ASP A 140 14.08 41.90 4.00
N ALA A 141 14.48 40.75 4.55
CA ALA A 141 15.88 40.41 4.82
C ALA A 141 16.55 39.82 3.56
N LYS A 142 17.52 40.54 3.00
CA LYS A 142 18.46 40.03 1.99
C LYS A 142 19.01 38.68 2.46
N PHE A 143 18.80 37.62 1.68
CA PHE A 143 19.36 36.30 1.97
C PHE A 143 20.89 36.41 1.99
N SER A 144 21.49 36.22 3.17
CA SER A 144 22.94 36.31 3.29
C SER A 144 23.58 35.09 2.65
N PHE A 145 24.47 35.32 1.68
CA PHE A 145 25.29 34.26 1.06
C PHE A 145 26.02 33.41 2.13
N ARG A 146 26.35 34.01 3.28
CA ARG A 146 26.97 33.30 4.41
C ARG A 146 26.05 32.24 5.03
N ILE A 147 24.75 32.49 5.13
CA ILE A 147 23.76 31.51 5.63
C ILE A 147 23.70 30.33 4.67
N LEU A 148 23.64 30.60 3.37
CA LEU A 148 23.64 29.57 2.34
C LEU A 148 24.91 28.72 2.42
N LEU A 149 26.09 29.34 2.48
CA LEU A 149 27.36 28.63 2.55
C LEU A 149 27.45 27.72 3.79
N LEU A 150 27.09 28.23 4.98
CA LEU A 150 27.10 27.45 6.21
C LEU A 150 26.08 26.31 6.17
N SER A 151 24.87 26.58 5.67
CA SER A 151 23.81 25.58 5.54
C SER A 151 24.22 24.48 4.55
N SER A 152 24.81 24.84 3.41
CA SER A 152 25.31 23.89 2.41
C SER A 152 26.44 23.03 2.95
N ALA A 153 27.43 23.62 3.64
CA ALA A 153 28.54 22.88 4.24
C ALA A 153 28.05 21.87 5.29
N GLY A 154 27.17 22.30 6.20
CA GLY A 154 26.57 21.41 7.18
C GLY A 154 25.74 20.30 6.54
N SER A 155 24.93 20.64 5.54
CA SER A 155 24.06 19.66 4.84
C SER A 155 24.85 18.65 4.03
N PHE A 156 25.98 19.05 3.43
CA PHE A 156 26.88 18.14 2.74
C PHE A 156 27.51 17.13 3.70
N LEU A 157 28.04 17.59 4.85
CA LEU A 157 28.58 16.69 5.87
C LEU A 157 27.49 15.75 6.42
N LEU A 158 26.29 16.25 6.63
CA LEU A 158 25.16 15.43 7.08
C LEU A 158 24.79 14.37 6.03
N ALA A 159 24.79 14.72 4.74
CA ALA A 159 24.57 13.77 3.65
C ALA A 159 25.67 12.70 3.58
N VAL A 160 26.94 13.07 3.79
CA VAL A 160 28.04 12.11 3.93
C VAL A 160 27.78 11.16 5.10
N SER A 161 27.42 11.67 6.27
CA SER A 161 27.05 10.83 7.42
C SER A 161 25.94 9.83 7.07
N TRP A 162 24.86 10.27 6.42
CA TRP A 162 23.76 9.39 6.01
C TRP A 162 24.17 8.31 5.02
N VAL A 163 25.01 8.66 4.05
CA VAL A 163 25.56 7.72 3.07
C VAL A 163 26.45 6.68 3.74
N LEU A 164 27.34 7.11 4.65
CA LEU A 164 28.24 6.20 5.37
C LEU A 164 27.46 5.20 6.24
N ILE A 165 26.45 5.66 6.99
CA ILE A 165 25.65 4.76 7.82
C ILE A 165 24.79 3.82 6.96
N LYS A 166 24.24 4.29 5.84
CA LYS A 166 23.50 3.44 4.89
C LYS A 166 24.38 2.33 4.33
N THR A 167 25.62 2.64 3.99
CA THR A 167 26.59 1.64 3.54
C THR A 167 26.99 0.69 4.67
N ALA A 168 27.18 1.19 5.89
CA ALA A 168 27.53 0.35 7.04
C ALA A 168 26.45 -0.69 7.38
N TYR A 169 25.17 -0.34 7.18
CA TYR A 169 24.05 -1.24 7.40
C TYR A 169 24.10 -2.52 6.58
N SER A 170 24.69 -2.52 5.38
CA SER A 170 24.79 -3.73 4.55
C SER A 170 25.81 -4.74 5.09
N GLY A 171 26.80 -4.29 5.87
CA GLY A 171 27.84 -5.15 6.42
C GLY A 171 27.64 -5.54 7.87
N ALA A 172 27.10 -4.64 8.70
CA ALA A 172 26.96 -4.87 10.14
C ALA A 172 25.51 -5.17 10.57
N GLY A 173 24.52 -4.95 9.71
CA GLY A 173 23.11 -4.97 10.09
C GLY A 173 22.69 -3.71 10.87
N PHE A 174 21.39 -3.56 11.12
CA PHE A 174 20.83 -2.36 11.73
C PHE A 174 21.41 -2.06 13.12
N LEU A 175 21.25 -3.00 14.06
CA LEU A 175 21.54 -2.74 15.48
C LEU A 175 23.02 -2.42 15.72
N ASN A 176 23.93 -3.19 15.13
CA ASN A 176 25.38 -2.98 15.27
C ASN A 176 25.82 -1.63 14.70
N ALA A 177 25.47 -1.34 13.45
CA ALA A 177 25.86 -0.09 12.80
C ALA A 177 25.26 1.13 13.52
N TYR A 178 24.00 1.03 13.94
CA TYR A 178 23.34 2.10 14.68
C TYR A 178 24.05 2.40 16.01
N ILE A 179 24.33 1.36 16.82
CA ILE A 179 25.02 1.51 18.11
C ILE A 179 26.41 2.13 17.91
N LEU A 180 27.21 1.60 16.98
CA LEU A 180 28.54 2.15 16.70
C LEU A 180 28.48 3.58 16.17
N GLY A 181 27.47 3.91 15.36
CA GLY A 181 27.20 5.28 14.93
C GLY A 181 26.95 6.22 16.10
N ARG A 182 26.09 5.85 17.05
CA ARG A 182 25.85 6.65 18.26
C ARG A 182 27.10 6.77 19.14
N LEU A 183 27.94 5.74 19.21
CA LEU A 183 29.23 5.83 19.90
C LEU A 183 30.23 6.74 19.18
N GLY A 184 30.18 6.82 17.86
CA GLY A 184 30.90 7.82 17.07
C GLY A 184 30.46 9.26 17.41
N GLU A 185 29.16 9.48 17.60
CA GLU A 185 28.62 10.77 18.07
C GLU A 185 29.13 11.10 19.47
N PHE A 186 29.13 10.11 20.37
CA PHE A 186 29.68 10.24 21.72
C PHE A 186 31.17 10.61 21.71
N ALA A 187 31.97 9.95 20.87
CA ALA A 187 33.38 10.26 20.70
C ALA A 187 33.62 11.70 20.20
N ALA A 188 32.84 12.15 19.22
CA ALA A 188 32.90 13.54 18.76
C ALA A 188 32.46 14.54 19.85
N GLY A 189 31.42 14.20 20.61
CA GLY A 189 30.95 14.99 21.74
C GLY A 189 32.03 15.19 22.82
N LEU A 190 32.72 14.10 23.18
CA LEU A 190 33.88 14.12 24.09
C LEU A 190 35.04 14.94 23.54
N PHE A 191 35.35 14.80 22.25
CA PHE A 191 36.39 15.57 21.59
C PHE A 191 36.10 17.08 21.67
N LEU A 192 34.87 17.50 21.36
CA LEU A 192 34.46 18.90 21.49
C LEU A 192 34.46 19.37 22.95
N PHE A 193 34.04 18.52 23.88
CA PHE A 193 34.06 18.80 25.32
C PHE A 193 35.50 18.94 25.85
N ALA A 194 36.49 18.31 25.22
CA ALA A 194 37.89 18.45 25.61
C ALA A 194 38.47 19.84 25.29
N LEU A 195 37.83 20.61 24.41
CA LEU A 195 38.27 21.96 24.04
C LEU A 195 38.06 22.94 25.21
N PRO A 196 39.11 23.67 25.67
CA PRO A 196 39.04 24.55 26.85
C PRO A 196 37.89 25.57 26.81
N ASN A 197 37.62 26.13 25.62
CA ASN A 197 36.57 27.12 25.41
C ASN A 197 35.18 26.52 25.71
N VAL A 198 34.91 25.28 25.32
CA VAL A 198 33.61 24.63 25.51
C VAL A 198 33.37 24.29 26.98
N ARG A 199 34.40 23.83 27.71
CA ARG A 199 34.29 23.50 29.14
C ARG A 199 33.88 24.69 29.98
N ARG A 200 34.50 25.84 29.76
CA ARG A 200 34.20 27.07 30.50
C ARG A 200 32.73 27.49 30.30
N ASP A 201 32.22 27.35 29.09
CA ASP A 201 30.86 27.74 28.75
C ASP A 201 29.79 26.84 29.38
N ILE A 202 30.10 25.56 29.61
CA ILE A 202 29.22 24.61 30.30
C ILE A 202 29.04 25.01 31.76
N TYR A 203 30.13 25.33 32.45
CA TYR A 203 30.08 25.73 33.86
C TYR A 203 29.32 27.05 34.06
N GLU A 204 29.42 27.99 33.12
CA GLU A 204 28.70 29.27 33.16
C GLU A 204 27.18 29.11 32.90
N HIS A 205 26.74 28.10 32.13
CA HIS A 205 25.34 27.93 31.71
C HIS A 205 24.51 26.94 32.54
N LEU A 206 25.12 26.11 33.39
CA LEU A 206 24.40 25.09 34.19
C LEU A 206 23.87 25.62 35.53
N ASN A 207 24.32 26.78 35.99
CA ASN A 207 23.86 27.35 37.26
C ASN A 207 22.47 28.01 37.10
N GLY A 208 21.49 27.55 37.89
CA GLY A 208 20.15 28.16 38.00
C GLY A 208 19.05 27.55 37.13
N ILE A 209 19.22 26.32 36.60
CA ILE A 209 18.16 25.62 35.86
C ILE A 209 17.18 24.94 36.84
N GLU A 210 15.88 25.23 36.71
CA GLU A 210 14.84 24.57 37.52
C GLU A 210 14.69 23.07 37.21
N ILE A 211 14.42 22.26 38.24
CA ILE A 211 14.20 20.80 38.14
C ILE A 211 13.09 20.43 37.14
N LYS A 212 12.03 21.23 37.05
CA LYS A 212 10.93 21.01 36.11
C LYS A 212 11.39 21.12 34.65
N THR A 213 12.29 22.06 34.37
CA THR A 213 12.91 22.26 33.06
C THR A 213 13.84 21.09 32.71
N ILE A 214 14.56 20.54 33.70
CA ILE A 214 15.39 19.34 33.55
C ILE A 214 14.53 18.12 33.18
N GLY A 215 13.40 17.92 33.87
CA GLY A 215 12.48 16.81 33.59
C GLY A 215 11.85 16.88 32.19
N LEU A 216 11.38 18.06 31.78
CA LEU A 216 10.82 18.28 30.43
C LEU A 216 11.88 18.06 29.33
N PHE A 217 13.11 18.50 29.59
CA PHE A 217 14.23 18.30 28.70
C PHE A 217 14.62 16.83 28.58
N ALA A 218 14.69 16.08 29.69
CA ALA A 218 14.92 14.64 29.67
C ALA A 218 13.85 13.89 28.88
N GLY A 219 12.57 14.22 29.09
CA GLY A 219 11.46 13.68 28.31
C GLY A 219 11.62 13.96 26.80
N ASN A 220 12.01 15.19 26.44
CA ASN A 220 12.27 15.54 25.04
C ASN A 220 13.42 14.71 24.42
N LYS A 221 14.47 14.38 25.19
CA LYS A 221 15.57 13.53 24.71
C LYS A 221 15.17 12.09 24.47
N ILE A 222 14.22 11.55 25.24
CA ILE A 222 13.65 10.21 24.99
C ILE A 222 12.89 10.22 23.65
N VAL A 223 12.06 11.24 23.42
CA VAL A 223 11.35 11.40 22.13
C VAL A 223 12.35 11.56 20.98
N ALA A 224 13.42 12.33 21.18
CA ALA A 224 14.48 12.48 20.18
C ALA A 224 15.20 11.16 19.89
N ALA A 225 15.52 10.36 20.91
CA ALA A 225 16.12 9.04 20.72
C ALA A 225 15.19 8.11 19.91
N ALA A 226 13.90 8.06 20.26
CA ALA A 226 12.91 7.29 19.51
C ALA A 226 12.80 7.74 18.05
N TYR A 227 12.78 9.06 17.80
CA TYR A 227 12.85 9.65 16.46
C TYR A 227 14.09 9.14 15.70
N PHE A 228 15.28 9.25 16.29
CA PHE A 228 16.52 8.86 15.63
C PHE A 228 16.59 7.36 15.32
N ILE A 229 16.10 6.50 16.22
CA ILE A 229 16.00 5.05 15.99
C ILE A 229 15.10 4.78 14.79
N LEU A 230 13.88 5.33 14.78
CA LEU A 230 12.89 5.09 13.72
C LEU A 230 13.35 5.63 12.36
N LEU A 231 13.98 6.81 12.33
CA LEU A 231 14.50 7.37 11.09
C LEU A 231 15.64 6.53 10.53
N ASN A 232 16.57 6.07 11.39
CA ASN A 232 17.64 5.18 10.98
C ASN A 232 17.12 3.82 10.52
N TYR A 233 16.07 3.31 11.16
CA TYR A 233 15.43 2.06 10.74
C TYR A 233 14.74 2.20 9.38
N ALA A 234 14.12 3.36 9.11
CA ALA A 234 13.59 3.66 7.78
C ALA A 234 14.70 3.72 6.72
N VAL A 235 15.85 4.33 7.03
CA VAL A 235 17.03 4.33 6.15
C VAL A 235 17.58 2.91 5.95
N PHE A 236 17.58 2.07 6.99
CA PHE A 236 17.99 0.67 6.88
C PHE A 236 17.11 -0.09 5.87
N LEU A 237 15.78 0.00 6.02
CA LEU A 237 14.80 -0.71 5.19
C LEU A 237 14.65 -0.13 3.77
N GLY A 238 14.81 1.18 3.60
CA GLY A 238 14.44 1.91 2.38
C GLY A 238 15.60 2.63 1.71
N SER A 239 15.26 3.48 0.73
CA SER A 239 16.23 4.38 0.09
C SER A 239 16.60 5.51 1.03
N VAL A 240 17.91 5.77 1.18
CA VAL A 240 18.38 6.86 2.04
C VAL A 240 17.97 8.21 1.46
N SER A 241 18.00 8.38 0.13
CA SER A 241 17.61 9.62 -0.54
C SER A 241 16.11 9.89 -0.41
N LEU A 242 15.26 8.87 -0.58
CA LEU A 242 13.82 9.05 -0.44
C LEU A 242 13.41 9.35 1.01
N VAL A 243 14.05 8.69 1.99
CA VAL A 243 13.83 9.00 3.41
C VAL A 243 14.22 10.45 3.71
N GLN A 244 15.39 10.91 3.28
CA GLN A 244 15.81 12.30 3.49
C GLN A 244 14.93 13.29 2.69
N GLY A 245 14.53 12.94 1.47
CA GLY A 245 13.60 13.75 0.67
C GLY A 245 12.28 14.00 1.39
N ALA A 246 11.77 13.00 2.11
CA ALA A 246 10.54 13.10 2.88
C ALA A 246 10.63 13.98 4.14
N GLN A 247 11.79 14.59 4.46
CA GLN A 247 11.94 15.46 5.63
C GLN A 247 10.98 16.66 5.65
N GLY A 248 10.47 17.08 4.50
CA GLY A 248 9.38 18.06 4.42
C GLY A 248 8.20 17.74 5.35
N LEU A 249 7.90 16.45 5.57
CA LEU A 249 6.87 15.98 6.49
C LEU A 249 7.02 16.52 7.92
N GLN A 250 8.25 16.63 8.41
CA GLN A 250 8.52 17.17 9.75
C GLN A 250 7.90 18.56 9.92
N TYR A 251 7.98 19.39 8.89
CA TYR A 251 7.48 20.75 8.93
C TYR A 251 5.97 20.84 8.66
N VAL A 252 5.40 19.87 7.95
CA VAL A 252 3.95 19.69 7.83
C VAL A 252 3.35 19.36 9.19
N PHE A 253 3.93 18.38 9.91
CA PHE A 253 3.50 18.05 11.26
C PHE A 253 3.74 19.18 12.24
N LEU A 254 4.89 19.88 12.14
CA LEU A 254 5.18 21.06 12.95
C LEU A 254 4.06 22.10 12.82
N LEU A 255 3.66 22.43 11.59
CA LEU A 255 2.56 23.36 11.33
C LEU A 255 1.25 22.91 11.99
N PHE A 256 0.90 21.64 11.84
CA PHE A 256 -0.33 21.12 12.43
C PHE A 256 -0.30 21.23 13.97
N LEU A 257 0.80 20.84 14.60
CA LEU A 257 0.99 20.91 16.05
C LEU A 257 0.97 22.35 16.55
N THR A 258 1.66 23.28 15.88
CA THR A 258 1.73 24.68 16.30
C THR A 258 0.40 25.40 16.12
N VAL A 259 -0.37 25.11 15.05
CA VAL A 259 -1.73 25.63 14.87
C VAL A 259 -2.66 25.09 15.96
N LEU A 260 -2.62 23.77 16.23
CA LEU A 260 -3.43 23.15 17.28
C LEU A 260 -3.13 23.76 18.67
N LEU A 261 -1.85 23.98 18.98
CA LEU A 261 -1.43 24.64 20.22
C LEU A 261 -1.85 26.11 20.26
N THR A 262 -1.74 26.84 19.14
CA THR A 262 -2.20 28.24 19.07
C THR A 262 -3.70 28.34 19.36
N LEU A 263 -4.51 27.38 18.89
CA LEU A 263 -5.96 27.35 19.14
C LEU A 263 -6.31 26.95 20.57
N LYS A 264 -5.60 25.98 21.16
CA LYS A 264 -5.90 25.46 22.51
C LYS A 264 -5.24 26.23 23.66
N ARG A 265 -4.02 26.72 23.43
CA ARG A 265 -3.12 27.35 24.43
C ARG A 265 -2.30 28.48 23.78
N PRO A 266 -2.96 29.57 23.36
CA PRO A 266 -2.30 30.71 22.72
C PRO A 266 -1.28 31.43 23.63
N ASP A 267 -1.35 31.18 24.94
CA ASP A 267 -0.41 31.65 25.96
C ASP A 267 0.98 31.01 25.85
N ILE A 268 1.07 29.79 25.29
CA ILE A 268 2.32 29.04 25.17
C ILE A 268 3.03 29.31 23.84
N LEU A 269 2.27 29.32 22.74
CA LEU A 269 2.83 29.46 21.40
C LEU A 269 1.80 30.11 20.48
N LYS A 270 2.20 31.20 19.81
CA LYS A 270 1.37 31.92 18.84
C LYS A 270 2.07 31.95 17.49
N GLU A 271 1.41 31.44 16.46
CA GLU A 271 1.93 31.48 15.09
C GLU A 271 1.27 32.57 14.24
N GLU A 272 2.07 33.29 13.46
CA GLU A 272 1.58 34.30 12.52
C GLU A 272 1.00 33.64 11.26
N LEU A 273 -0.32 33.56 11.18
CA LEU A 273 -1.05 32.93 10.07
C LEU A 273 -1.57 33.98 9.08
N THR A 274 -0.68 34.59 8.30
CA THR A 274 -1.13 35.45 7.19
C THR A 274 -1.64 34.59 6.02
N LYS A 275 -2.62 35.10 5.24
CA LYS A 275 -3.21 34.39 4.09
C LYS A 275 -2.14 33.89 3.10
N ARG A 276 -1.08 34.67 2.88
CA ARG A 276 0.04 34.31 1.99
C ARG A 276 0.89 33.17 2.54
N ILE A 277 1.13 33.14 3.85
CA ILE A 277 1.87 32.06 4.51
C ILE A 277 1.05 30.75 4.44
N ILE A 278 -0.26 30.84 4.69
CA ILE A 278 -1.18 29.69 4.59
C ILE A 278 -1.14 29.12 3.17
N PHE A 279 -1.38 29.94 2.14
CA PHE A 279 -1.39 29.47 0.75
C PHE A 279 -0.11 28.74 0.35
N ARG A 280 1.06 29.29 0.69
CA ARG A 280 2.36 28.66 0.40
C ARG A 280 2.53 27.34 1.15
N LYS A 281 2.19 27.29 2.44
CA LYS A 281 2.27 26.07 3.26
C LYS A 281 1.32 24.99 2.73
N THR A 282 0.09 25.36 2.35
CA THR A 282 -0.87 24.45 1.72
C THR A 282 -0.33 23.89 0.41
N PHE A 283 0.22 24.74 -0.46
CA PHE A 283 0.80 24.27 -1.73
C PHE A 283 2.00 23.33 -1.50
N ALA A 284 2.87 23.64 -0.53
CA ALA A 284 3.97 22.76 -0.15
C ALA A 284 3.48 21.39 0.38
N ILE A 285 2.42 21.37 1.19
CA ILE A 285 1.79 20.15 1.69
C ILE A 285 1.27 19.31 0.52
N ILE A 286 0.61 19.93 -0.47
CA ILE A 286 0.10 19.23 -1.66
C ILE A 286 1.25 18.53 -2.40
N LEU A 287 2.38 19.20 -2.60
CA LEU A 287 3.54 18.59 -3.25
C LEU A 287 4.11 17.43 -2.43
N ILE A 288 4.23 17.58 -1.10
CA ILE A 288 4.72 16.51 -0.23
C ILE A 288 3.79 15.30 -0.29
N VAL A 289 2.47 15.53 -0.17
CA VAL A 289 1.46 14.46 -0.25
C VAL A 289 1.49 13.78 -1.62
N ALA A 290 1.62 14.53 -2.71
CA ALA A 290 1.77 13.97 -4.05
C ALA A 290 3.02 13.09 -4.16
N GLY A 291 4.17 13.54 -3.63
CA GLY A 291 5.40 12.75 -3.59
C GLY A 291 5.23 11.44 -2.82
N LEU A 292 4.65 11.50 -1.61
CA LEU A 292 4.39 10.31 -0.79
C LEU A 292 3.39 9.36 -1.45
N PHE A 293 2.37 9.89 -2.13
CA PHE A 293 1.40 9.10 -2.86
C PHE A 293 2.04 8.33 -4.02
N ILE A 294 2.92 8.98 -4.79
CA ILE A 294 3.71 8.30 -5.83
C ILE A 294 4.56 7.18 -5.23
N LEU A 295 5.22 7.43 -4.10
CA LEU A 295 6.01 6.40 -3.41
C LEU A 295 5.17 5.22 -2.93
N ALA A 296 3.97 5.48 -2.43
CA ALA A 296 3.05 4.45 -2.00
C ALA A 296 2.52 3.62 -3.18
N LEU A 297 2.31 4.22 -4.36
CA LEU A 297 1.88 3.52 -5.58
C LEU A 297 2.95 2.55 -6.08
N ILE A 298 4.22 2.98 -6.15
CA ILE A 298 5.29 2.14 -6.69
C ILE A 298 5.76 1.04 -5.74
N GLN A 299 5.26 1.03 -4.50
CA GLN A 299 5.62 0.02 -3.54
C GLN A 299 4.91 -1.31 -3.85
N LYS A 300 5.70 -2.30 -4.26
CA LYS A 300 5.22 -3.66 -4.48
C LYS A 300 4.77 -4.32 -3.16
N PRO A 301 3.58 -4.96 -3.12
CA PRO A 301 3.17 -5.82 -2.02
C PRO A 301 4.14 -6.97 -1.80
N ALA A 302 4.29 -7.36 -0.54
CA ALA A 302 5.17 -8.47 -0.15
C ALA A 302 4.77 -9.80 -0.82
N ASP A 303 3.47 -10.00 -1.07
CA ASP A 303 2.91 -11.25 -1.60
C ASP A 303 2.80 -11.27 -3.14
N LEU A 304 3.40 -10.30 -3.84
CA LEU A 304 3.54 -10.41 -5.30
C LEU A 304 4.51 -11.55 -5.61
N ALA A 305 3.96 -12.71 -5.94
CA ALA A 305 4.71 -13.92 -6.27
C ALA A 305 5.72 -13.61 -7.40
N PRO A 306 7.03 -13.84 -7.19
CA PRO A 306 7.99 -13.76 -8.28
C PRO A 306 7.77 -14.93 -9.23
N GLY A 307 7.41 -14.63 -10.48
CA GLY A 307 7.58 -15.55 -11.61
C GLY A 307 6.74 -16.83 -11.60
N ALA A 308 5.42 -16.68 -11.77
CA ALA A 308 4.55 -17.46 -12.68
C ALA A 308 3.13 -16.91 -12.54
N ARG A 309 2.51 -16.47 -13.64
CA ARG A 309 1.12 -15.99 -13.65
C ARG A 309 0.26 -17.13 -14.16
N SER A 310 -0.43 -17.80 -13.25
CA SER A 310 -1.37 -18.84 -13.64
C SER A 310 -2.63 -18.23 -14.22
N TRP A 311 -3.05 -18.72 -15.37
CA TRP A 311 -4.30 -18.32 -16.00
C TRP A 311 -5.38 -19.37 -15.73
N GLY A 312 -6.60 -18.89 -15.47
CA GLY A 312 -7.81 -19.70 -15.38
C GLY A 312 -8.97 -19.02 -16.09
N VAL A 313 -10.13 -19.66 -16.10
CA VAL A 313 -11.37 -19.02 -16.57
C VAL A 313 -12.48 -19.20 -15.55
N SER A 314 -13.35 -18.22 -15.49
CA SER A 314 -14.66 -18.35 -14.88
C SER A 314 -15.64 -18.82 -15.95
N PHE A 315 -16.56 -19.72 -15.59
CA PHE A 315 -17.54 -20.25 -16.53
C PHE A 315 -18.95 -20.17 -15.93
N SER A 316 -19.85 -19.50 -16.65
CA SER A 316 -21.27 -19.33 -16.30
C SER A 316 -22.15 -20.11 -17.27
N LYS A 317 -22.71 -21.22 -16.80
CA LYS A 317 -23.62 -22.08 -17.57
C LYS A 317 -24.86 -21.31 -18.09
N PRO A 318 -25.61 -20.55 -17.27
CA PRO A 318 -26.77 -19.78 -17.76
C PRO A 318 -26.44 -18.76 -18.85
N PHE A 319 -25.23 -18.19 -18.81
CA PHE A 319 -24.77 -17.29 -19.86
C PHE A 319 -24.40 -18.05 -21.14
N ALA A 320 -23.65 -19.14 -21.03
CA ALA A 320 -23.29 -19.99 -22.16
C ALA A 320 -24.53 -20.52 -22.90
N GLU A 321 -25.57 -20.93 -22.17
CA GLU A 321 -26.85 -21.36 -22.75
C GLU A 321 -27.49 -20.27 -23.63
N LYS A 322 -27.49 -19.01 -23.16
CA LYS A 322 -28.08 -17.90 -23.91
C LYS A 322 -27.19 -17.42 -25.07
N MET A 323 -25.88 -17.39 -24.86
CA MET A 323 -24.93 -16.83 -25.82
C MET A 323 -24.56 -17.84 -26.91
N VAL A 324 -24.24 -19.07 -26.54
CA VAL A 324 -23.68 -20.12 -27.42
C VAL A 324 -24.74 -21.15 -27.84
N ALA A 325 -25.79 -21.35 -27.03
CA ALA A 325 -26.74 -22.47 -27.06
C ALA A 325 -26.16 -23.80 -26.51
N ASP A 326 -25.12 -24.36 -27.14
CA ASP A 326 -24.48 -25.60 -26.66
C ASP A 326 -23.38 -25.29 -25.63
N TRP A 327 -23.80 -25.12 -24.37
CA TRP A 327 -22.88 -24.80 -23.28
C TRP A 327 -21.91 -25.95 -22.96
N ARG A 328 -22.30 -27.21 -23.20
CA ARG A 328 -21.44 -28.37 -22.96
C ARG A 328 -20.30 -28.41 -23.97
N ALA A 329 -20.58 -28.16 -25.24
CA ALA A 329 -19.54 -28.03 -26.27
C ALA A 329 -18.57 -26.89 -25.96
N ALA A 330 -19.07 -25.72 -25.54
CA ALA A 330 -18.23 -24.60 -25.12
C ALA A 330 -17.33 -24.97 -23.92
N TYR A 331 -17.91 -25.60 -22.89
CA TYR A 331 -17.17 -26.03 -21.70
C TYR A 331 -16.07 -27.05 -22.03
N LEU A 332 -16.37 -28.05 -22.85
CA LEU A 332 -15.38 -29.02 -23.30
C LEU A 332 -14.29 -28.37 -24.15
N ALA A 333 -14.64 -27.45 -25.05
CA ALA A 333 -13.65 -26.72 -25.85
C ALA A 333 -12.68 -25.90 -24.97
N ILE A 334 -13.16 -25.28 -23.89
CA ILE A 334 -12.31 -24.58 -22.90
C ILE A 334 -11.33 -25.57 -22.24
N LEU A 335 -11.79 -26.76 -21.87
CA LEU A 335 -10.96 -27.75 -21.20
C LEU A 335 -9.99 -28.47 -22.16
N ASP A 336 -10.42 -28.75 -23.39
CA ASP A 336 -9.72 -29.59 -24.35
C ASP A 336 -8.92 -28.84 -25.40
N ASP A 337 -9.46 -27.74 -25.93
CA ASP A 337 -8.78 -26.95 -26.98
C ASP A 337 -7.89 -25.88 -26.35
N LEU A 338 -8.43 -25.08 -25.40
CA LEU A 338 -7.64 -24.08 -24.66
C LEU A 338 -6.73 -24.72 -23.60
N LYS A 339 -6.95 -25.99 -23.23
CA LYS A 339 -6.20 -26.69 -22.18
C LYS A 339 -6.27 -26.00 -20.81
N VAL A 340 -7.40 -25.36 -20.48
CA VAL A 340 -7.56 -24.72 -19.16
C VAL A 340 -7.53 -25.76 -18.04
N ARG A 341 -6.75 -25.50 -16.99
CA ARG A 341 -6.62 -26.35 -15.80
C ARG A 341 -6.99 -25.65 -14.48
N ARG A 342 -7.45 -24.41 -14.57
CA ARG A 342 -7.93 -23.62 -13.43
C ARG A 342 -9.28 -23.03 -13.80
N LEU A 343 -10.30 -23.44 -13.06
CA LEU A 343 -11.68 -23.03 -13.28
C LEU A 343 -12.22 -22.33 -12.06
N ARG A 344 -13.08 -21.35 -12.30
CA ARG A 344 -14.02 -20.83 -11.30
C ARG A 344 -15.41 -21.19 -11.79
N LEU A 345 -16.04 -22.15 -11.11
CA LEU A 345 -17.41 -22.58 -11.37
C LEU A 345 -18.34 -21.98 -10.33
N ILE A 346 -19.64 -21.96 -10.66
CA ILE A 346 -20.65 -21.22 -9.91
C ILE A 346 -21.80 -22.18 -9.63
N ALA A 347 -22.10 -22.42 -8.36
CA ALA A 347 -23.31 -23.11 -7.96
C ALA A 347 -24.44 -22.07 -7.94
N TYR A 348 -25.23 -21.96 -9.02
CA TYR A 348 -26.36 -21.03 -9.02
C TYR A 348 -27.52 -21.59 -8.19
N TRP A 349 -27.87 -20.93 -7.10
CA TRP A 349 -28.92 -21.39 -6.18
C TRP A 349 -30.25 -21.76 -6.89
N PRO A 350 -30.77 -20.99 -7.86
CA PRO A 350 -32.02 -21.34 -8.54
C PRO A 350 -31.92 -22.57 -9.46
N GLU A 351 -30.71 -22.92 -9.92
CA GLU A 351 -30.49 -24.15 -10.70
C GLU A 351 -30.37 -25.38 -9.78
N ILE A 352 -29.74 -25.19 -8.61
CA ILE A 352 -29.48 -26.23 -7.63
C ILE A 352 -30.73 -26.56 -6.80
N GLU A 353 -31.52 -25.56 -6.39
CA GLU A 353 -32.71 -25.72 -5.56
C GLU A 353 -33.90 -24.98 -6.17
N LYS A 354 -34.52 -25.62 -7.16
CA LYS A 354 -35.64 -25.03 -7.94
C LYS A 354 -36.89 -24.78 -7.10
N SER A 355 -37.11 -25.61 -6.09
CA SER A 355 -38.19 -25.51 -5.10
C SER A 355 -37.64 -25.95 -3.75
N GLU A 356 -38.22 -25.43 -2.66
CA GLU A 356 -37.78 -25.70 -1.28
C GLU A 356 -37.49 -27.19 -1.04
N GLY A 357 -36.24 -27.49 -0.65
CA GLY A 357 -35.81 -28.86 -0.31
C GLY A 357 -35.60 -29.82 -1.48
N VAL A 358 -35.83 -29.39 -2.73
CA VAL A 358 -35.64 -30.23 -3.93
C VAL A 358 -34.35 -29.83 -4.64
N PHE A 359 -33.30 -30.60 -4.39
CA PHE A 359 -31.97 -30.36 -4.94
C PHE A 359 -31.71 -31.12 -6.24
N SER A 360 -31.12 -30.44 -7.22
CA SER A 360 -30.71 -31.00 -8.51
C SER A 360 -29.28 -30.56 -8.84
N PHE A 361 -28.35 -31.52 -8.86
CA PHE A 361 -26.94 -31.26 -9.14
C PHE A 361 -26.48 -31.69 -10.54
N GLU A 362 -27.38 -32.20 -11.40
CA GLU A 362 -27.06 -32.84 -12.68
C GLU A 362 -26.02 -32.08 -13.53
N ASP A 363 -26.25 -30.79 -13.79
CA ASP A 363 -25.35 -30.01 -14.64
C ASP A 363 -24.02 -29.66 -13.95
N LEU A 364 -24.06 -29.34 -12.65
CA LEU A 364 -22.85 -28.99 -11.90
C LEU A 364 -21.98 -30.22 -11.62
N ASP A 365 -22.59 -31.37 -11.35
CA ASP A 365 -21.92 -32.67 -11.26
C ASP A 365 -21.19 -32.95 -12.56
N TRP A 366 -21.87 -32.81 -13.70
CA TRP A 366 -21.24 -33.00 -15.01
C TRP A 366 -20.05 -32.06 -15.24
N GLN A 367 -20.17 -30.77 -14.89
CA GLN A 367 -19.07 -29.81 -15.02
C GLN A 367 -17.85 -30.20 -14.16
N ILE A 368 -18.08 -30.61 -12.92
CA ILE A 368 -17.03 -30.98 -11.97
C ILE A 368 -16.37 -32.30 -12.39
N GLU A 369 -17.14 -33.30 -12.83
CA GLU A 369 -16.61 -34.56 -13.35
C GLU A 369 -15.73 -34.34 -14.59
N GLU A 370 -16.15 -33.51 -15.54
CA GLU A 370 -15.35 -33.20 -16.73
C GLU A 370 -14.06 -32.42 -16.41
N ALA A 371 -14.11 -31.55 -15.38
CA ALA A 371 -12.93 -30.88 -14.85
C ALA A 371 -11.97 -31.88 -14.19
N GLU A 372 -12.50 -32.78 -13.36
CA GLU A 372 -11.74 -33.82 -12.66
C GLU A 372 -11.03 -34.77 -13.62
N LYS A 373 -11.73 -35.25 -14.66
CA LYS A 373 -11.16 -36.12 -15.72
C LYS A 373 -9.90 -35.54 -16.37
N ARG A 374 -9.74 -34.21 -16.36
CA ARG A 374 -8.63 -33.48 -16.99
C ARG A 374 -7.64 -32.92 -15.97
N GLY A 375 -7.79 -33.23 -14.69
CA GLY A 375 -6.96 -32.73 -13.61
C GLY A 375 -7.07 -31.22 -13.40
N ALA A 376 -8.20 -30.61 -13.78
CA ALA A 376 -8.43 -29.20 -13.53
C ALA A 376 -8.74 -28.94 -12.05
N LYS A 377 -8.33 -27.77 -11.56
CA LYS A 377 -8.61 -27.28 -10.22
C LYS A 377 -9.74 -26.26 -10.27
N VAL A 378 -10.73 -26.45 -9.42
CA VAL A 378 -11.98 -25.66 -9.38
C VAL A 378 -12.04 -24.82 -8.10
N ILE A 379 -12.22 -23.51 -8.28
CA ILE A 379 -12.86 -22.65 -7.27
C ILE A 379 -14.36 -22.82 -7.46
N LEU A 380 -15.08 -23.23 -6.43
CA LEU A 380 -16.54 -23.32 -6.49
C LEU A 380 -17.16 -22.18 -5.68
N ALA A 381 -17.86 -21.28 -6.38
CA ALA A 381 -18.56 -20.16 -5.77
C ALA A 381 -19.95 -20.57 -5.28
N VAL A 382 -20.27 -20.21 -4.04
CA VAL A 382 -21.52 -20.49 -3.33
C VAL A 382 -22.01 -19.24 -2.60
N GLY A 383 -23.32 -19.11 -2.44
CA GLY A 383 -23.95 -17.93 -1.86
C GLY A 383 -25.17 -17.46 -2.66
N GLN A 384 -25.78 -16.36 -2.23
CA GLN A 384 -26.83 -15.67 -2.97
C GLN A 384 -26.24 -14.76 -4.06
N LYS A 385 -25.15 -14.03 -3.77
CA LYS A 385 -24.49 -13.13 -4.71
C LYS A 385 -23.38 -13.88 -5.41
N LEU A 386 -23.54 -14.11 -6.70
CA LEU A 386 -22.66 -14.91 -7.54
C LEU A 386 -22.43 -14.21 -8.88
N PRO A 387 -21.33 -14.52 -9.59
CA PRO A 387 -20.99 -13.80 -10.82
C PRO A 387 -22.10 -13.86 -11.88
N ARG A 388 -22.15 -12.79 -12.68
CA ARG A 388 -23.13 -12.52 -13.76
C ARG A 388 -24.42 -11.88 -13.23
N TRP A 389 -24.92 -10.90 -13.98
CA TRP A 389 -26.24 -10.28 -13.78
C TRP A 389 -27.34 -11.34 -13.59
N PRO A 390 -28.23 -11.20 -12.60
CA PRO A 390 -28.48 -10.02 -11.75
C PRO A 390 -27.56 -9.87 -10.52
N GLU A 391 -26.43 -10.59 -10.48
CA GLU A 391 -25.52 -10.75 -9.34
C GLU A 391 -26.13 -11.55 -8.19
N CYS A 392 -27.37 -11.29 -7.77
CA CYS A 392 -28.04 -12.10 -6.75
C CYS A 392 -29.00 -13.13 -7.37
N HIS A 393 -28.59 -14.39 -7.30
CA HIS A 393 -29.28 -15.54 -7.85
C HIS A 393 -30.17 -16.18 -6.78
N ILE A 394 -31.25 -15.51 -6.41
CA ILE A 394 -32.20 -15.98 -5.38
C ILE A 394 -33.37 -16.71 -6.06
N PRO A 395 -33.67 -17.98 -5.71
CA PRO A 395 -34.79 -18.74 -6.27
C PRO A 395 -36.14 -18.04 -6.04
N GLN A 396 -37.10 -18.28 -6.95
CA GLN A 396 -38.40 -17.62 -6.86
C GLN A 396 -39.14 -17.93 -5.55
N TRP A 397 -39.13 -19.19 -5.08
CA TRP A 397 -39.80 -19.59 -3.84
C TRP A 397 -39.24 -18.88 -2.59
N VAL A 398 -37.95 -18.51 -2.59
CA VAL A 398 -37.33 -17.71 -1.52
C VAL A 398 -37.75 -16.24 -1.61
N ARG A 399 -37.92 -15.70 -2.82
CA ARG A 399 -38.38 -14.31 -3.03
C ARG A 399 -39.81 -14.08 -2.56
N GLU A 400 -40.60 -15.16 -2.41
CA GLU A 400 -41.99 -15.12 -1.95
C GLU A 400 -42.10 -15.10 -0.40
N PHE A 401 -40.98 -15.22 0.32
CA PHE A 401 -40.98 -15.15 1.77
C PHE A 401 -41.49 -13.80 2.31
N PRO A 402 -42.23 -13.78 3.44
CA PRO A 402 -42.79 -12.55 3.99
C PRO A 402 -41.69 -11.55 4.37
N ILE A 403 -41.73 -10.35 3.76
CA ILE A 403 -40.84 -9.25 4.10
C ILE A 403 -41.30 -8.66 5.44
N SER A 404 -40.48 -8.75 6.49
CA SER A 404 -40.78 -8.09 7.77
C SER A 404 -40.36 -6.62 7.70
N ASN A 405 -41.14 -5.73 8.32
CA ASN A 405 -41.01 -4.27 8.29
C ASN A 405 -39.56 -3.77 8.43
N SER A 406 -38.89 -3.54 7.29
CA SER A 406 -37.55 -2.96 7.06
C SER A 406 -36.34 -3.90 6.87
N GLN A 407 -36.49 -5.22 6.85
CA GLN A 407 -35.42 -6.14 6.42
C GLN A 407 -35.97 -7.24 5.49
N PHE A 408 -35.37 -7.35 4.29
CA PHE A 408 -35.61 -8.44 3.35
C PHE A 408 -35.14 -9.80 3.91
N LEU A 409 -34.24 -9.78 4.89
CA LEU A 409 -33.69 -10.96 5.55
C LEU A 409 -34.56 -11.32 6.75
N ASN A 410 -35.61 -12.10 6.50
CA ASN A 410 -36.27 -12.82 7.59
C ASN A 410 -35.45 -14.08 7.93
N LYS A 411 -35.71 -14.68 9.09
CA LYS A 411 -34.98 -15.88 9.53
C LYS A 411 -35.14 -17.07 8.58
N ASP A 412 -36.24 -17.11 7.83
CA ASP A 412 -36.52 -18.15 6.84
C ASP A 412 -35.57 -18.04 5.65
N PHE A 413 -35.29 -16.82 5.17
CA PHE A 413 -34.30 -16.55 4.14
C PHE A 413 -32.91 -17.02 4.56
N GLU A 414 -32.46 -16.62 5.76
CA GLU A 414 -31.17 -17.04 6.31
C GLU A 414 -31.07 -18.56 6.38
N ASN A 415 -32.10 -19.23 6.91
CA ASN A 415 -32.13 -20.69 7.02
C ASN A 415 -32.07 -21.36 5.64
N ALA A 416 -32.83 -20.85 4.66
CA ALA A 416 -32.84 -21.37 3.29
C ALA A 416 -31.46 -21.24 2.63
N LEU A 417 -30.84 -20.06 2.72
CA LEU A 417 -29.51 -19.79 2.16
C LEU A 417 -28.43 -20.67 2.80
N LEU A 418 -28.42 -20.76 4.14
CA LEU A 418 -27.48 -21.62 4.84
C LEU A 418 -27.71 -23.11 4.54
N ASN A 419 -28.97 -23.55 4.39
CA ASN A 419 -29.27 -24.92 4.00
C ASN A 419 -28.78 -25.22 2.57
N TYR A 420 -29.00 -24.31 1.64
CA TYR A 420 -28.49 -24.41 0.28
C TYR A 420 -26.96 -24.53 0.25
N ILE A 421 -26.25 -23.58 0.89
CA ILE A 421 -24.78 -23.59 0.98
C ILE A 421 -24.31 -24.92 1.58
N LYS A 422 -24.91 -25.34 2.70
CA LYS A 422 -24.57 -26.63 3.36
C LYS A 422 -24.69 -27.81 2.39
N ASN A 423 -25.77 -27.90 1.63
CA ASN A 423 -25.97 -29.01 0.69
C ASN A 423 -24.95 -28.99 -0.45
N VAL A 424 -24.57 -27.82 -0.98
CA VAL A 424 -23.50 -27.71 -1.99
C VAL A 424 -22.15 -28.13 -1.42
N ILE A 425 -21.78 -27.67 -0.22
CA ILE A 425 -20.50 -28.06 0.40
C ILE A 425 -20.47 -29.57 0.67
N LEU A 426 -21.54 -30.14 1.24
CA LEU A 426 -21.62 -31.57 1.52
C LEU A 426 -21.59 -32.42 0.23
N ARG A 427 -22.13 -31.92 -0.88
CA ARG A 427 -22.10 -32.62 -2.17
C ARG A 427 -20.67 -32.77 -2.72
N TYR A 428 -19.82 -31.75 -2.57
CA TYR A 428 -18.51 -31.69 -3.24
C TYR A 428 -17.28 -31.66 -2.33
N LYS A 429 -17.43 -31.65 -1.00
CA LYS A 429 -16.31 -31.65 -0.04
C LYS A 429 -15.28 -32.77 -0.26
N ASP A 430 -15.72 -33.93 -0.75
CA ASP A 430 -14.84 -35.07 -0.98
C ASP A 430 -14.28 -35.12 -2.41
N ASN A 431 -14.67 -34.19 -3.28
CA ASN A 431 -14.18 -34.13 -4.66
C ASN A 431 -12.78 -33.46 -4.73
N PRO A 432 -11.77 -34.12 -5.34
CA PRO A 432 -10.38 -33.63 -5.38
C PRO A 432 -10.13 -32.50 -6.40
N ALA A 433 -11.07 -32.23 -7.31
CA ALA A 433 -11.00 -31.12 -8.25
C ALA A 433 -11.28 -29.78 -7.53
N ILE A 434 -12.17 -29.77 -6.53
CA ILE A 434 -12.41 -28.57 -5.71
C ILE A 434 -11.17 -28.27 -4.87
N TRP A 435 -10.58 -27.09 -5.05
CA TRP A 435 -9.40 -26.67 -4.30
C TRP A 435 -9.66 -25.49 -3.36
N ALA A 436 -10.68 -24.67 -3.62
CA ALA A 436 -11.08 -23.56 -2.77
C ALA A 436 -12.58 -23.28 -2.92
N TRP A 437 -13.17 -22.73 -1.86
CA TRP A 437 -14.55 -22.30 -1.79
C TRP A 437 -14.62 -20.79 -1.87
N GLN A 438 -15.36 -20.24 -2.82
CA GLN A 438 -15.68 -18.82 -2.79
C GLN A 438 -17.05 -18.62 -2.13
N VAL A 439 -17.11 -17.80 -1.09
CA VAL A 439 -18.34 -17.43 -0.40
C VAL A 439 -18.71 -16.00 -0.81
N GLU A 440 -19.85 -15.88 -1.50
CA GLU A 440 -20.36 -14.64 -2.10
C GLU A 440 -19.42 -14.01 -3.16
N ASN A 441 -19.98 -13.23 -4.07
CA ASN A 441 -19.25 -12.43 -5.05
C ASN A 441 -19.33 -10.95 -4.72
N GLU A 442 -18.18 -10.34 -4.39
CA GLU A 442 -18.08 -8.92 -4.05
C GLU A 442 -19.17 -8.46 -3.05
N PRO A 443 -19.36 -9.14 -1.88
CA PRO A 443 -20.51 -8.89 -1.00
C PRO A 443 -20.63 -7.43 -0.54
N PHE A 444 -19.51 -6.72 -0.42
CA PHE A 444 -19.50 -5.31 0.01
C PHE A 444 -19.74 -4.30 -1.11
N LEU A 445 -19.84 -4.72 -2.37
CA LEU A 445 -20.16 -3.84 -3.50
C LEU A 445 -21.69 -3.73 -3.66
N PRO A 446 -22.29 -2.53 -3.56
CA PRO A 446 -23.73 -2.34 -3.79
C PRO A 446 -24.05 -2.33 -5.29
N PHE A 447 -23.99 -3.50 -5.93
CA PHE A 447 -24.20 -3.70 -7.36
C PHE A 447 -25.02 -4.97 -7.64
N GLY A 448 -25.91 -4.89 -8.63
CA GLY A 448 -26.87 -5.95 -8.98
C GLY A 448 -28.26 -5.78 -8.33
N GLU A 449 -29.15 -6.75 -8.58
CA GLU A 449 -30.48 -6.82 -7.94
C GLU A 449 -30.41 -7.67 -6.67
N CYS A 450 -29.77 -7.10 -5.65
CA CYS A 450 -29.44 -7.78 -4.41
C CYS A 450 -30.19 -7.21 -3.20
N PRO A 451 -30.51 -8.06 -2.19
CA PRO A 451 -30.84 -7.57 -0.86
C PRO A 451 -29.72 -6.68 -0.29
N PRO A 452 -30.03 -5.79 0.67
CA PRO A 452 -29.01 -5.03 1.37
C PRO A 452 -27.97 -5.97 2.00
N MET A 453 -26.69 -5.55 1.95
CA MET A 453 -25.59 -6.32 2.50
C MET A 453 -25.75 -6.51 4.02
N ASP A 454 -25.71 -7.77 4.49
CA ASP A 454 -25.76 -8.15 5.90
C ASP A 454 -24.47 -8.87 6.29
N VAL A 455 -23.68 -8.19 7.12
CA VAL A 455 -22.35 -8.65 7.53
C VAL A 455 -22.44 -9.86 8.46
N ASP A 456 -23.46 -9.92 9.32
CA ASP A 456 -23.64 -11.03 10.26
C ASP A 456 -24.05 -12.30 9.50
N LEU A 457 -24.87 -12.16 8.46
CA LEU A 457 -25.22 -13.27 7.58
C LEU A 457 -23.99 -13.80 6.83
N LEU A 458 -23.18 -12.93 6.21
CA LEU A 458 -21.93 -13.35 5.55
C LEU A 458 -20.99 -14.07 6.51
N ASP A 459 -20.85 -13.58 7.75
CA ASP A 459 -20.01 -14.22 8.76
C ASP A 459 -20.56 -15.61 9.15
N LYS A 460 -21.89 -15.82 9.15
CA LYS A 460 -22.50 -17.15 9.32
C LYS A 460 -22.25 -18.07 8.12
N GLU A 461 -22.35 -17.58 6.89
CA GLU A 461 -22.06 -18.37 5.68
C GLU A 461 -20.61 -18.87 5.69
N ILE A 462 -19.66 -17.97 5.95
CA ILE A 462 -18.23 -18.31 6.01
C ILE A 462 -17.96 -19.31 7.15
N THR A 463 -18.56 -19.09 8.32
CA THR A 463 -18.42 -20.00 9.47
C THR A 463 -18.98 -21.38 9.15
N LEU A 464 -20.14 -21.45 8.47
CA LEU A 464 -20.75 -22.69 8.03
C LEU A 464 -19.82 -23.46 7.09
N VAL A 465 -19.30 -22.81 6.03
CA VAL A 465 -18.40 -23.49 5.08
C VAL A 465 -17.13 -24.00 5.80
N LYS A 466 -16.51 -23.17 6.65
CA LYS A 466 -15.34 -23.56 7.46
C LYS A 466 -15.62 -24.73 8.40
N SER A 467 -16.86 -24.89 8.87
CA SER A 467 -17.24 -26.03 9.73
C SER A 467 -17.41 -27.35 8.98
N LEU A 468 -17.64 -27.30 7.66
CA LEU A 468 -17.93 -28.47 6.83
C LEU A 468 -16.72 -28.95 6.03
N ASP A 469 -15.80 -28.04 5.68
CA ASP A 469 -14.60 -28.30 4.90
C ASP A 469 -13.44 -27.37 5.33
N ASN A 470 -12.20 -27.89 5.31
CA ASN A 470 -10.98 -27.19 5.71
C ASN A 470 -10.25 -26.50 4.54
N ARG A 471 -10.75 -26.63 3.31
CA ARG A 471 -10.17 -25.94 2.15
C ARG A 471 -10.23 -24.41 2.30
N PRO A 472 -9.33 -23.65 1.66
CA PRO A 472 -9.30 -22.19 1.76
C PRO A 472 -10.60 -21.52 1.32
N ILE A 473 -11.01 -20.50 2.08
CA ILE A 473 -12.12 -19.62 1.74
C ILE A 473 -11.63 -18.40 0.95
N ILE A 474 -12.29 -18.15 -0.16
CA ILE A 474 -12.15 -16.94 -0.97
C ILE A 474 -13.34 -16.02 -0.68
N VAL A 475 -13.05 -14.77 -0.37
CA VAL A 475 -14.03 -13.68 -0.42
C VAL A 475 -13.49 -12.64 -1.39
N SER A 476 -14.33 -12.23 -2.34
CA SER A 476 -13.94 -11.26 -3.36
C SER A 476 -14.46 -9.85 -3.07
N ASP A 477 -13.89 -8.84 -3.72
CA ASP A 477 -14.40 -7.46 -3.71
C ASP A 477 -13.92 -6.69 -4.95
N SER A 478 -14.53 -5.53 -5.21
CA SER A 478 -14.25 -4.74 -6.40
C SER A 478 -12.83 -4.21 -6.47
N GLY A 479 -12.18 -4.50 -7.60
CA GLY A 479 -10.86 -4.02 -7.94
C GLY A 479 -10.79 -2.51 -8.05
N GLU A 480 -11.82 -1.89 -8.59
CA GLU A 480 -11.82 -0.47 -8.93
C GLU A 480 -12.56 0.37 -7.88
N LEU A 481 -13.58 -0.20 -7.21
CA LEU A 481 -14.54 0.58 -6.41
C LEU A 481 -14.41 0.41 -4.90
N SER A 482 -13.88 -0.70 -4.39
CA SER A 482 -13.89 -1.02 -2.96
C SER A 482 -12.53 -0.81 -2.27
N ALA A 483 -12.49 -0.69 -0.93
CA ALA A 483 -11.24 -0.58 -0.17
C ALA A 483 -10.60 -1.94 0.22
N TRP A 484 -11.28 -3.06 -0.08
CA TRP A 484 -10.91 -4.45 0.21
C TRP A 484 -10.85 -4.88 1.68
N VAL A 485 -10.68 -3.97 2.64
CA VAL A 485 -10.47 -4.32 4.06
C VAL A 485 -11.54 -5.26 4.62
N SER A 486 -12.83 -4.99 4.35
CA SER A 486 -13.95 -5.76 4.92
C SER A 486 -14.00 -7.21 4.40
N ALA A 487 -13.74 -7.40 3.11
CA ALA A 487 -13.67 -8.73 2.49
C ALA A 487 -12.37 -9.45 2.86
N ALA A 488 -11.23 -8.74 2.79
CA ALA A 488 -9.91 -9.28 3.08
C ALA A 488 -9.78 -9.85 4.50
N ARG A 489 -10.43 -9.23 5.50
CA ARG A 489 -10.43 -9.74 6.88
C ARG A 489 -11.14 -11.09 7.06
N ARG A 490 -11.98 -11.47 6.11
CA ARG A 490 -12.82 -12.67 6.15
C ARG A 490 -12.31 -13.81 5.27
N ALA A 491 -11.31 -13.53 4.45
CA ALA A 491 -10.79 -14.46 3.45
C ALA A 491 -9.49 -15.11 3.89
N ASP A 492 -9.32 -16.39 3.56
CA ASP A 492 -7.99 -17.02 3.57
C ASP A 492 -7.22 -16.62 2.29
N ILE A 493 -7.95 -16.40 1.19
CA ILE A 493 -7.46 -15.90 -0.10
C ILE A 493 -8.37 -14.75 -0.56
N PHE A 494 -7.82 -13.56 -0.74
CA PHE A 494 -8.60 -12.41 -1.21
C PHE A 494 -8.74 -12.42 -2.74
N GLY A 495 -9.97 -12.31 -3.24
CA GLY A 495 -10.27 -12.18 -4.67
C GLY A 495 -10.52 -10.73 -5.07
N THR A 496 -9.91 -10.25 -6.15
CA THR A 496 -10.24 -8.94 -6.74
C THR A 496 -10.79 -9.10 -8.14
N THR A 497 -11.65 -8.18 -8.54
CA THR A 497 -11.98 -7.96 -9.95
C THR A 497 -10.94 -7.04 -10.61
N MET A 498 -10.89 -7.04 -11.94
CA MET A 498 -9.97 -6.22 -12.74
C MET A 498 -10.63 -5.86 -14.08
N TYR A 499 -11.40 -4.78 -14.06
CA TYR A 499 -12.08 -4.20 -15.21
C TYR A 499 -11.35 -2.96 -15.73
N ARG A 500 -11.31 -2.82 -17.05
CA ARG A 500 -10.62 -1.72 -17.73
C ARG A 500 -11.58 -0.80 -18.45
N VAL A 501 -12.57 -1.34 -19.16
CA VAL A 501 -13.56 -0.55 -19.91
C VAL A 501 -14.95 -0.94 -19.45
N VAL A 502 -15.66 -0.01 -18.81
CA VAL A 502 -17.02 -0.22 -18.30
C VAL A 502 -17.99 0.73 -18.98
N TRP A 503 -19.27 0.39 -18.92
CA TRP A 503 -20.35 1.26 -19.39
C TRP A 503 -21.25 1.68 -18.21
N HIS A 504 -21.63 2.95 -18.19
CA HIS A 504 -22.63 3.47 -17.27
C HIS A 504 -23.49 4.56 -17.91
N LYS A 505 -24.81 4.49 -17.73
CA LYS A 505 -25.79 5.40 -18.35
C LYS A 505 -25.54 6.89 -18.12
N ASN A 506 -24.95 7.25 -16.98
CA ASN A 506 -24.70 8.64 -16.59
C ASN A 506 -23.28 9.14 -16.94
N MET A 507 -22.46 8.35 -17.64
CA MET A 507 -21.11 8.76 -18.05
C MET A 507 -21.15 9.56 -19.37
N PRO A 508 -20.24 10.54 -19.56
CA PRO A 508 -20.11 11.27 -20.82
C PRO A 508 -19.67 10.35 -21.99
N PHE A 509 -19.71 10.86 -23.22
CA PHE A 509 -19.24 10.17 -24.45
C PHE A 509 -19.86 8.79 -24.74
N GLY A 510 -21.18 8.67 -24.58
CA GLY A 510 -21.90 7.42 -24.89
C GLY A 510 -21.85 6.37 -23.79
N GLY A 511 -21.36 6.73 -22.59
CA GLY A 511 -21.45 5.93 -21.39
C GLY A 511 -20.22 5.04 -21.12
N TYR A 512 -19.29 4.92 -22.06
CA TYR A 512 -18.09 4.10 -21.93
C TYR A 512 -16.95 4.85 -21.24
N LEU A 513 -16.35 4.22 -20.23
CA LEU A 513 -15.17 4.73 -19.54
C LEU A 513 -14.09 3.67 -19.51
N LYS A 514 -12.91 4.01 -20.01
CA LYS A 514 -11.67 3.29 -19.69
C LYS A 514 -11.10 3.83 -18.39
N TYR A 515 -11.03 3.00 -17.35
CA TYR A 515 -10.52 3.43 -16.05
C TYR A 515 -9.10 4.00 -16.17
N PRO A 516 -8.84 5.24 -15.73
CA PRO A 516 -7.51 5.85 -15.78
C PRO A 516 -6.61 5.37 -14.61
N LEU A 517 -6.72 4.08 -14.26
CA LEU A 517 -6.03 3.47 -13.13
C LEU A 517 -4.85 2.64 -13.65
N PRO A 518 -3.58 2.96 -13.29
CA PRO A 518 -2.42 2.14 -13.67
C PRO A 518 -2.36 0.84 -12.85
N PRO A 519 -1.64 -0.22 -13.30
CA PRO A 519 -1.57 -1.50 -12.57
C PRO A 519 -1.11 -1.37 -11.10
N GLU A 520 -0.23 -0.40 -10.82
CA GLU A 520 0.27 -0.05 -9.48
C GLU A 520 -0.85 0.40 -8.51
N PHE A 521 -2.01 0.78 -9.03
CA PHE A 521 -3.19 1.04 -8.19
C PHE A 521 -3.56 -0.17 -7.33
N PHE A 522 -3.47 -1.38 -7.90
CA PHE A 522 -3.73 -2.62 -7.18
C PHE A 522 -2.65 -2.92 -6.13
N HIS A 523 -1.42 -2.43 -6.31
CA HIS A 523 -0.33 -2.54 -5.33
C HIS A 523 -0.61 -1.69 -4.10
N LEU A 524 -1.05 -0.43 -4.31
CA LEU A 524 -1.47 0.46 -3.24
C LEU A 524 -2.61 -0.16 -2.42
N LYS A 525 -3.63 -0.71 -3.11
CA LYS A 525 -4.77 -1.34 -2.44
C LYS A 525 -4.38 -2.59 -1.65
N ALA A 526 -3.53 -3.44 -2.23
CA ALA A 526 -3.03 -4.64 -1.55
C ALA A 526 -2.24 -4.28 -0.28
N ASN A 527 -1.34 -3.29 -0.37
CA ASN A 527 -0.61 -2.79 0.79
C ASN A 527 -1.55 -2.19 1.84
N PHE A 528 -2.53 -1.39 1.42
CA PHE A 528 -3.51 -0.79 2.32
C PHE A 528 -4.31 -1.85 3.07
N ALA A 529 -4.88 -2.82 2.35
CA ALA A 529 -5.66 -3.90 2.94
C ALA A 529 -4.80 -4.81 3.85
N GLY A 530 -3.54 -5.08 3.47
CA GLY A 530 -2.59 -5.85 4.27
C GLY A 530 -2.18 -5.20 5.60
N TYR A 531 -2.42 -3.90 5.80
CA TYR A 531 -2.26 -3.29 7.14
C TYR A 531 -3.40 -3.66 8.10
N PHE A 532 -4.55 -4.07 7.58
CA PHE A 532 -5.77 -4.29 8.36
C PHE A 532 -6.26 -5.74 8.34
N ALA A 533 -5.70 -6.59 7.47
CA ALA A 533 -6.05 -7.99 7.29
C ALA A 533 -4.80 -8.83 7.03
N ASP A 534 -4.78 -10.07 7.52
CA ASP A 534 -3.72 -11.05 7.26
C ASP A 534 -3.94 -11.71 5.88
N ILE A 535 -3.71 -10.94 4.82
CA ILE A 535 -3.91 -11.39 3.45
C ILE A 535 -2.72 -12.24 3.03
N LYS A 536 -2.91 -13.57 3.02
CA LYS A 536 -1.85 -14.50 2.62
C LYS A 536 -1.68 -14.58 1.10
N ARG A 537 -2.76 -14.28 0.36
CA ARG A 537 -2.80 -14.44 -1.08
C ARG A 537 -3.86 -13.54 -1.70
N ILE A 538 -3.50 -12.90 -2.81
CA ILE A 538 -4.41 -12.13 -3.66
C ILE A 538 -4.46 -12.77 -5.05
N ILE A 539 -5.67 -12.99 -5.56
CA ILE A 539 -5.93 -13.50 -6.92
C ILE A 539 -6.92 -12.59 -7.64
N VAL A 540 -6.84 -12.55 -8.96
CA VAL A 540 -7.86 -11.88 -9.79
C VAL A 540 -8.92 -12.91 -10.14
N VAL A 541 -10.11 -12.81 -9.53
CA VAL A 541 -11.22 -13.76 -9.77
C VAL A 541 -12.07 -13.39 -10.99
N GLU A 542 -11.96 -12.14 -11.46
CA GLU A 542 -12.60 -11.64 -12.68
C GLU A 542 -11.67 -10.66 -13.38
N LEU A 543 -10.91 -11.16 -14.35
CA LEU A 543 -10.17 -10.35 -15.28
C LEU A 543 -11.06 -10.08 -16.50
N GLN A 544 -11.37 -8.82 -16.78
CA GLN A 544 -12.24 -8.45 -17.89
C GLN A 544 -11.70 -8.96 -19.23
N ALA A 545 -12.46 -9.85 -19.84
CA ALA A 545 -12.11 -10.49 -21.09
C ALA A 545 -13.30 -10.62 -22.06
N GLU A 546 -14.44 -10.05 -21.68
CA GLU A 546 -15.63 -9.88 -22.51
C GLU A 546 -16.08 -8.41 -22.49
N PRO A 547 -16.93 -8.00 -23.44
CA PRO A 547 -17.50 -6.66 -23.45
C PRO A 547 -18.30 -6.31 -22.19
N TRP A 548 -18.36 -5.02 -21.88
CA TRP A 548 -19.29 -4.45 -20.91
C TRP A 548 -20.09 -3.34 -21.59
N GLY A 549 -21.41 -3.49 -21.66
CA GLY A 549 -22.27 -2.59 -22.45
C GLY A 549 -23.59 -2.21 -21.76
N PRO A 550 -24.45 -1.45 -22.45
CA PRO A 550 -25.75 -1.00 -21.96
C PRO A 550 -26.80 -2.12 -21.81
N LYS A 551 -26.59 -3.26 -22.47
CA LYS A 551 -27.46 -4.43 -22.46
C LYS A 551 -26.62 -5.69 -22.29
N LEU A 552 -27.29 -6.82 -22.07
CA LEU A 552 -26.64 -8.12 -22.02
C LEU A 552 -26.03 -8.46 -23.38
N LEU A 553 -24.94 -9.24 -23.38
CA LEU A 553 -24.14 -9.45 -24.59
C LEU A 553 -24.92 -10.13 -25.72
N TYR A 554 -25.75 -11.12 -25.39
CA TYR A 554 -26.63 -11.80 -26.34
C TYR A 554 -27.79 -10.93 -26.87
N GLU A 555 -27.99 -9.73 -26.32
CA GLU A 555 -28.98 -8.74 -26.77
C GLU A 555 -28.34 -7.57 -27.54
N SER A 556 -27.01 -7.57 -27.65
CA SER A 556 -26.21 -6.46 -28.19
C SER A 556 -25.63 -6.83 -29.55
N SER A 557 -25.58 -5.87 -30.49
CA SER A 557 -24.88 -6.07 -31.77
C SER A 557 -23.39 -6.27 -31.55
N LEU A 558 -22.72 -6.97 -32.48
CA LEU A 558 -21.27 -7.14 -32.43
C LEU A 558 -20.53 -5.80 -32.42
N GLU A 559 -21.02 -4.81 -33.17
CA GLU A 559 -20.47 -3.45 -33.17
C GLU A 559 -20.50 -2.81 -31.78
N GLU A 560 -21.60 -2.94 -31.05
CA GLU A 560 -21.72 -2.41 -29.68
C GLU A 560 -20.78 -3.12 -28.72
N GLN A 561 -20.67 -4.45 -28.83
CA GLN A 561 -19.75 -5.27 -28.05
C GLN A 561 -18.28 -4.83 -28.26
N MET A 562 -17.88 -4.61 -29.51
CA MET A 562 -16.51 -4.24 -29.88
C MET A 562 -16.08 -2.83 -29.40
N LYS A 563 -17.02 -1.97 -28.94
CA LYS A 563 -16.68 -0.67 -28.33
C LYS A 563 -15.92 -0.79 -27.02
N SER A 564 -16.24 -1.80 -26.21
CA SER A 564 -15.58 -2.02 -24.91
C SER A 564 -14.55 -3.14 -24.94
N MET A 565 -14.64 -4.07 -25.91
CA MET A 565 -13.74 -5.21 -26.00
C MET A 565 -13.45 -5.59 -27.46
N ASN A 566 -12.53 -4.87 -28.08
CA ASN A 566 -11.88 -5.30 -29.32
C ASN A 566 -10.59 -6.10 -29.01
N PHE A 567 -9.97 -6.67 -30.05
CA PHE A 567 -8.80 -7.53 -29.86
C PHE A 567 -7.59 -6.80 -29.25
N GLU A 568 -7.41 -5.51 -29.53
CA GLU A 568 -6.36 -4.72 -28.89
C GLU A 568 -6.65 -4.51 -27.40
N GLN A 569 -7.89 -4.15 -27.03
CA GLN A 569 -8.28 -4.01 -25.63
C GLN A 569 -8.15 -5.33 -24.85
N PHE A 570 -8.45 -6.46 -25.49
CA PHE A 570 -8.24 -7.79 -24.93
C PHE A 570 -6.78 -8.06 -24.57
N LYS A 571 -5.84 -7.81 -25.51
CA LYS A 571 -4.39 -7.93 -25.26
C LYS A 571 -3.90 -6.95 -24.21
N GLU A 572 -4.41 -5.72 -24.22
CA GLU A 572 -4.07 -4.71 -23.23
C GLU A 572 -4.50 -5.11 -21.82
N ASN A 573 -5.69 -5.71 -21.64
CA ASN A 573 -6.15 -6.18 -20.33
C ASN A 573 -5.24 -7.29 -19.79
N ILE A 574 -4.80 -8.20 -20.66
CA ILE A 574 -3.84 -9.26 -20.31
C ILE A 574 -2.48 -8.65 -19.92
N ALA A 575 -1.97 -7.68 -20.69
CA ALA A 575 -0.74 -6.97 -20.37
C ALA A 575 -0.83 -6.18 -19.05
N TYR A 576 -2.00 -5.59 -18.77
CA TYR A 576 -2.29 -4.89 -17.53
C TYR A 576 -2.24 -5.84 -16.33
N ALA A 577 -2.95 -6.98 -16.39
CA ALA A 577 -2.94 -8.00 -15.35
C ALA A 577 -1.53 -8.59 -15.14
N LYS A 578 -0.78 -8.75 -16.23
CA LYS A 578 0.63 -9.12 -16.19
C LYS A 578 1.39 -8.10 -15.31
N THR A 579 1.33 -6.81 -15.62
CA THR A 579 2.04 -5.77 -14.85
C THR A 579 1.58 -5.68 -13.38
N ALA A 580 0.28 -5.87 -13.10
CA ALA A 580 -0.26 -5.91 -11.74
C ALA A 580 0.37 -7.05 -10.92
N GLY A 581 0.63 -8.20 -11.54
CA GLY A 581 1.53 -9.22 -10.99
C GLY A 581 0.94 -10.17 -9.94
N PHE A 582 -0.39 -10.24 -9.81
CA PHE A 582 -1.03 -11.24 -8.96
C PHE A 582 -0.85 -12.67 -9.52
N SER A 583 -0.76 -13.64 -8.61
CA SER A 583 -0.31 -15.01 -8.90
C SER A 583 -1.28 -15.82 -9.77
N GLU A 584 -2.59 -15.60 -9.62
CA GLU A 584 -3.63 -16.27 -10.41
C GLU A 584 -4.60 -15.24 -10.97
N ASN A 585 -4.99 -15.43 -12.24
CA ASN A 585 -5.91 -14.56 -12.94
C ASN A 585 -6.95 -15.40 -13.69
N TYR A 586 -8.21 -15.26 -13.28
CA TYR A 586 -9.35 -15.96 -13.86
C TYR A 586 -10.06 -15.02 -14.83
N PHE A 587 -10.02 -15.37 -16.12
CA PHE A 587 -10.70 -14.60 -17.16
C PHE A 587 -12.21 -14.69 -17.01
N TRP A 588 -12.87 -13.55 -17.15
CA TRP A 588 -14.32 -13.44 -17.30
C TRP A 588 -14.62 -13.21 -18.79
N GLY A 589 -15.17 -14.22 -19.49
CA GLY A 589 -15.52 -14.10 -20.91
C GLY A 589 -15.18 -15.28 -21.83
N ALA A 590 -14.76 -16.44 -21.32
CA ALA A 590 -14.36 -17.57 -22.17
C ALA A 590 -15.50 -18.08 -23.07
N GLU A 591 -16.73 -18.00 -22.59
CA GLU A 591 -17.96 -18.32 -23.34
C GLU A 591 -18.14 -17.37 -24.52
N TRP A 592 -17.83 -16.08 -24.33
CA TRP A 592 -17.88 -15.06 -25.36
C TRP A 592 -16.82 -15.31 -26.45
N TRP A 593 -15.59 -15.69 -26.08
CA TRP A 593 -14.55 -16.04 -27.07
C TRP A 593 -14.95 -17.22 -27.95
N TYR A 594 -15.57 -18.24 -27.35
CA TYR A 594 -16.07 -19.40 -28.08
C TYR A 594 -17.16 -18.97 -29.08
N TRP A 595 -18.10 -18.13 -28.65
CA TRP A 595 -19.11 -17.55 -29.53
C TRP A 595 -18.51 -16.70 -30.67
N MET A 596 -17.49 -15.87 -30.37
CA MET A 596 -16.79 -15.06 -31.36
C MET A 596 -16.16 -15.94 -32.45
N LYS A 597 -15.53 -17.05 -32.06
CA LYS A 597 -14.97 -18.05 -32.97
C LYS A 597 -16.04 -18.75 -33.81
N GLU A 598 -17.05 -19.33 -33.16
CA GLU A 598 -18.01 -20.24 -33.83
C GLU A 598 -19.13 -19.52 -34.58
N LYS A 599 -19.51 -18.30 -34.17
CA LYS A 599 -20.68 -17.58 -34.70
C LYS A 599 -20.34 -16.27 -35.39
N GLN A 600 -19.25 -15.60 -35.02
CA GLN A 600 -18.91 -14.27 -35.55
C GLN A 600 -17.68 -14.26 -36.46
N ASN A 601 -17.05 -15.41 -36.70
CA ASN A 601 -15.82 -15.50 -37.51
C ASN A 601 -14.66 -14.63 -36.98
N HIS A 602 -14.57 -14.49 -35.67
CA HIS A 602 -13.52 -13.79 -34.94
C HIS A 602 -12.73 -14.75 -34.02
N PRO A 603 -11.94 -15.69 -34.59
CA PRO A 603 -11.21 -16.70 -33.82
C PRO A 603 -9.98 -16.14 -33.08
N GLU A 604 -9.57 -14.90 -33.35
CA GLU A 604 -8.34 -14.30 -32.80
C GLU A 604 -8.31 -14.26 -31.27
N PHE A 605 -9.45 -14.01 -30.61
CA PHE A 605 -9.56 -14.02 -29.15
C PHE A 605 -9.27 -15.42 -28.58
N TRP A 606 -9.87 -16.45 -29.19
CA TRP A 606 -9.70 -17.85 -28.79
C TRP A 606 -8.27 -18.33 -29.03
N ASN A 607 -7.70 -18.03 -30.20
CA ASN A 607 -6.34 -18.44 -30.56
C ASN A 607 -5.29 -17.79 -29.64
N TYR A 608 -5.43 -16.50 -29.34
CA TYR A 608 -4.53 -15.82 -28.41
C TYR A 608 -4.63 -16.37 -26.99
N ALA A 609 -5.85 -16.65 -26.52
CA ALA A 609 -6.04 -17.30 -25.22
C ALA A 609 -5.40 -18.70 -25.19
N LYS A 610 -5.54 -19.48 -26.28
CA LYS A 610 -4.94 -20.82 -26.40
C LYS A 610 -3.42 -20.78 -26.28
N GLU A 611 -2.77 -19.84 -26.96
CA GLU A 611 -1.32 -19.63 -26.84
C GLU A 611 -0.92 -19.34 -25.38
N LEU A 612 -1.65 -18.44 -24.72
CA LEU A 612 -1.40 -18.07 -23.33
C LEU A 612 -1.52 -19.25 -22.35
N PHE A 613 -2.52 -20.12 -22.53
CA PHE A 613 -2.70 -21.30 -21.68
C PHE A 613 -1.67 -22.40 -21.98
N ILE A 614 -1.29 -22.60 -23.24
CA ILE A 614 -0.25 -23.56 -23.62
C ILE A 614 1.12 -23.12 -23.11
N GLU A 615 1.46 -21.84 -23.21
CA GLU A 615 2.68 -21.28 -22.61
C GLU A 615 2.72 -21.51 -21.09
N ASN A 616 1.59 -21.41 -20.40
CA ASN A 616 1.49 -21.64 -18.96
C ASN A 616 1.63 -23.12 -18.54
N LEU A 617 1.59 -24.06 -19.49
CA LEU A 617 1.86 -25.48 -19.26
C LEU A 617 3.34 -25.86 -19.49
N ARG A 618 4.12 -24.96 -20.10
CA ARG A 618 5.57 -25.10 -20.30
C ARG A 618 6.32 -24.45 -19.16
#